data_AF-A0A924RYA8-F1
#
_entry.id   AF-A0A924RYA8-F1
#
_cell.length_a   1.000
_cell.length_b   1.000
_cell.length_c   1.000
_cell.angle_alpha   90.00
_cell.angle_beta   90.00
_cell.angle_gamma   90.00
#
_symmetry.space_group_name_H-M   'P 1'
#
loop_
_entity.id
_entity.type
_entity.pdbx_description
1 polymer ?
#
loop_
_entity_poly.entity_id
_entity_poly.type
_entity_poly.pdbx_seq_one_letter_code
_entity_poly.pdbx_strand_id
1 'polypeptide(L)'
;MTETDTRRWQWLAALLVLGFLVWRLAPILTPFVISALLGWVGDPVVDRLERSGRGRSTAVVIVFALMTALLALALLVLLPLLWEQVQYLIDWLPRLATWVTGIAIPWIEHRFRVDVSHYVDPSYLVELIRGHWAEAGGFAALVLGGITNSGLAMFAILANVALVPVLTFYFLRDWDVIIEKIAGLLPRPSLPTVSKLASEVNLVLGHFIRGQLSVMVALGAVYAVGLWAVGLELGLLIGFVAGLVSFVPYLGAFVGLSAAVIATLVQHGDLLHLALVLGVFSIGQALESFILTPW
;
A
#
# COMPACT_ATOMS: atom_id res chain seq x y z
N MET A 1 9.03 -37.95 -31.42
CA MET A 1 8.47 -37.18 -30.29
C MET A 1 7.25 -37.92 -29.79
N THR A 2 7.29 -38.43 -28.57
CA THR A 2 6.15 -39.13 -27.95
C THR A 2 4.99 -38.15 -27.75
N GLU A 3 3.73 -38.60 -27.79
CA GLU A 3 2.53 -37.74 -27.59
C GLU A 3 2.62 -36.84 -26.35
N THR A 4 3.35 -37.29 -25.33
CA THR A 4 3.66 -36.55 -24.11
C THR A 4 4.46 -35.26 -24.35
N ASP A 5 5.40 -35.25 -25.30
CA ASP A 5 6.22 -34.06 -25.60
C ASP A 5 5.42 -33.01 -26.37
N THR A 6 4.61 -33.43 -27.36
CA THR A 6 3.74 -32.51 -28.12
C THR A 6 2.76 -31.80 -27.20
N ARG A 7 2.17 -32.53 -26.24
CA ARG A 7 1.25 -31.96 -25.25
C ARG A 7 1.94 -30.94 -24.34
N ARG A 8 3.20 -31.18 -23.93
CA ARG A 8 3.99 -30.24 -23.11
C ARG A 8 4.27 -28.92 -23.85
N TRP A 9 4.67 -28.99 -25.12
CA TRP A 9 4.89 -27.80 -25.94
C TRP A 9 3.61 -27.00 -26.20
N GLN A 10 2.47 -27.68 -26.35
CA GLN A 10 1.16 -27.01 -26.46
C GLN A 10 0.80 -26.26 -25.17
N TRP A 11 1.01 -26.85 -24.00
CA TRP A 11 0.80 -26.16 -22.73
C TRP A 11 1.74 -24.97 -22.52
N LEU A 12 3.02 -25.11 -22.90
CA LEU A 12 3.98 -24.00 -22.84
C LEU A 12 3.57 -22.86 -23.79
N ALA A 13 3.18 -23.17 -25.02
CA ALA A 13 2.70 -22.18 -25.97
C ALA A 13 1.42 -21.49 -25.48
N ALA A 14 0.46 -22.24 -24.95
CA ALA A 14 -0.76 -21.69 -24.36
C ALA A 14 -0.46 -20.76 -23.18
N LEU A 15 0.49 -21.13 -22.32
CA LEU A 15 0.90 -20.33 -21.16
C LEU A 15 1.61 -19.03 -21.58
N LEU A 16 2.45 -19.08 -22.61
CA LEU A 16 3.09 -17.89 -23.17
C LEU A 16 2.08 -16.94 -23.83
N VAL A 17 1.13 -17.47 -24.61
CA VAL A 17 0.06 -16.67 -25.23
C VAL A 17 -0.82 -16.04 -24.17
N LEU A 18 -1.22 -16.81 -23.15
CA LEU A 18 -1.99 -16.29 -22.03
C LEU A 18 -1.22 -15.18 -21.27
N GLY A 19 0.06 -15.41 -20.98
CA GLY A 19 0.91 -14.41 -20.33
C GLY A 19 1.04 -13.12 -21.15
N PHE A 20 1.21 -13.23 -22.47
CA PHE A 20 1.24 -12.09 -23.39
C PHE A 20 -0.09 -11.33 -23.41
N LEU A 21 -1.22 -12.06 -23.46
CA LEU A 21 -2.56 -11.45 -23.42
C LEU A 21 -2.80 -10.73 -22.09
N VAL A 22 -2.47 -11.35 -20.96
CA VAL A 22 -2.60 -10.73 -19.63
C VAL A 22 -1.74 -9.48 -19.54
N TRP A 23 -0.49 -9.53 -20.02
CA TRP A 23 0.38 -8.36 -20.04
C TRP A 23 -0.21 -7.23 -20.89
N ARG A 24 -0.78 -7.55 -22.06
CA ARG A 24 -1.37 -6.54 -22.95
C ARG A 24 -2.68 -5.95 -22.41
N LEU A 25 -3.48 -6.76 -21.72
CA LEU A 25 -4.78 -6.40 -21.15
C LEU A 25 -4.70 -5.92 -19.71
N ALA A 26 -3.51 -5.95 -19.07
CA ALA A 26 -3.34 -5.60 -17.67
C ALA A 26 -4.04 -4.30 -17.26
N PRO A 27 -3.93 -3.17 -18.01
CA PRO A 27 -4.61 -1.92 -17.64
C PRO A 27 -6.14 -2.03 -17.57
N ILE A 28 -6.74 -2.88 -18.40
CA ILE A 28 -8.18 -3.13 -18.43
C ILE A 28 -8.59 -4.13 -17.34
N LEU A 29 -7.69 -5.07 -17.00
CA LEU A 29 -7.90 -6.06 -15.94
C LEU A 29 -7.69 -5.50 -14.53
N THR A 30 -6.92 -4.42 -14.38
CA THR A 30 -6.64 -3.76 -13.08
C THR A 30 -7.89 -3.57 -12.21
N PRO A 31 -8.98 -2.91 -12.66
CA PRO A 31 -10.18 -2.74 -11.85
C PRO A 31 -10.82 -4.08 -11.48
N PHE A 32 -10.80 -5.08 -12.36
CA PHE A 32 -11.33 -6.41 -12.07
C PHE A 32 -10.53 -7.11 -10.98
N VAL A 33 -9.20 -7.06 -11.04
CA VAL A 33 -8.32 -7.68 -10.04
C VAL A 33 -8.49 -7.01 -8.68
N ILE A 34 -8.50 -5.67 -8.63
CA ILE A 34 -8.71 -4.91 -7.38
C ILE A 34 -10.09 -5.26 -6.80
N SER A 35 -11.13 -5.28 -7.62
CA SER A 35 -12.49 -5.60 -7.15
C SER A 35 -12.66 -7.04 -6.73
N ALA A 36 -12.00 -7.98 -7.41
CA ALA A 36 -11.98 -9.38 -7.00
C ALA A 36 -11.27 -9.54 -5.66
N LEU A 37 -10.17 -8.83 -5.44
CA LEU A 37 -9.46 -8.81 -4.16
C LEU A 37 -10.33 -8.22 -3.04
N LEU A 38 -10.98 -7.08 -3.28
CA LEU A 38 -11.89 -6.46 -2.30
C LEU A 38 -13.08 -7.37 -2.01
N GLY A 39 -13.66 -8.00 -3.04
CA GLY A 39 -14.74 -8.96 -2.89
C GLY A 39 -14.32 -10.16 -2.06
N TRP A 40 -13.18 -10.75 -2.37
CA TRP A 40 -12.60 -11.87 -1.63
C TRP A 40 -12.28 -11.50 -0.17
N VAL A 41 -11.76 -10.30 0.11
CA VAL A 41 -11.52 -9.84 1.49
C VAL A 41 -12.82 -9.74 2.28
N GLY A 42 -13.88 -9.19 1.66
CA GLY A 42 -15.18 -8.97 2.28
C GLY A 42 -16.09 -10.21 2.35
N ASP A 43 -15.87 -11.21 1.50
CA ASP A 43 -16.71 -12.40 1.36
C ASP A 43 -16.88 -13.19 2.68
N PRO A 44 -15.83 -13.47 3.48
CA PRO A 44 -16.03 -14.11 4.79
C PRO A 44 -16.78 -13.26 5.83
N VAL A 45 -16.93 -11.95 5.62
CA VAL A 45 -17.84 -11.11 6.43
C VAL A 45 -19.27 -11.31 5.95
N VAL A 46 -19.51 -11.38 4.63
CA VAL A 46 -20.80 -11.72 4.03
C VAL A 46 -21.28 -13.08 4.53
N ASP A 47 -20.44 -14.11 4.47
CA ASP A 47 -20.73 -15.46 4.97
C ASP A 47 -21.14 -15.48 6.44
N ARG A 48 -20.44 -14.70 7.29
CA ARG A 48 -20.77 -14.61 8.72
C ARG A 48 -22.15 -13.96 8.92
N LEU A 49 -22.50 -12.96 8.12
CA LEU A 49 -23.84 -12.36 8.14
C LEU A 49 -24.90 -13.32 7.58
N GLU A 50 -24.58 -14.11 6.56
CA GLU A 50 -25.50 -15.11 6.00
C GLU A 50 -25.82 -16.21 7.02
N ARG A 51 -24.79 -16.72 7.72
CA ARG A 51 -24.94 -17.68 8.82
C ARG A 51 -25.77 -17.14 10.00
N SER A 52 -25.90 -15.81 10.13
CA SER A 52 -26.78 -15.19 11.13
C SER A 52 -28.27 -15.15 10.74
N GLY A 53 -28.63 -15.74 9.59
CA GLY A 53 -30.01 -15.87 9.11
C GLY A 53 -30.45 -14.77 8.14
N ARG A 54 -29.53 -13.93 7.64
CA ARG A 54 -29.82 -12.91 6.61
C ARG A 54 -29.64 -13.51 5.22
N GLY A 55 -30.49 -13.14 4.26
CA GLY A 55 -30.29 -13.53 2.86
C GLY A 55 -29.01 -12.91 2.28
N ARG A 56 -28.34 -13.63 1.37
CA ARG A 56 -27.07 -13.23 0.75
C ARG A 56 -27.06 -11.79 0.24
N SER A 57 -28.09 -11.38 -0.49
CA SER A 57 -28.21 -10.01 -1.01
C SER A 57 -28.18 -8.94 0.08
N THR A 58 -28.84 -9.19 1.22
CA THR A 58 -28.83 -8.27 2.36
C THR A 58 -27.46 -8.22 3.04
N ALA A 59 -26.81 -9.38 3.21
CA ALA A 59 -25.45 -9.44 3.75
C ALA A 59 -24.47 -8.67 2.87
N VAL A 60 -24.54 -8.84 1.54
CA VAL A 60 -23.69 -8.13 0.57
C VAL A 60 -23.91 -6.62 0.63
N VAL A 61 -25.16 -6.16 0.64
CA VAL A 61 -25.46 -4.71 0.72
C VAL A 61 -24.90 -4.11 2.01
N ILE A 62 -25.05 -4.79 3.15
CA ILE A 62 -24.53 -4.31 4.44
C ILE A 62 -23.00 -4.24 4.41
N VAL A 63 -22.33 -5.31 3.97
CA VAL A 63 -20.86 -5.36 3.93
C VAL A 63 -20.30 -4.35 2.93
N PHE A 64 -20.89 -4.25 1.74
CA PHE A 64 -20.48 -3.27 0.73
C PHE A 64 -20.67 -1.83 1.22
N ALA A 65 -21.80 -1.52 1.86
CA ALA A 65 -22.05 -0.21 2.45
C ALA A 65 -21.04 0.11 3.55
N LEU A 66 -20.74 -0.85 4.43
CA LEU A 66 -19.74 -0.69 5.48
C LEU A 66 -18.33 -0.46 4.91
N MET A 67 -17.89 -1.28 3.95
CA MET A 67 -16.59 -1.12 3.29
C MET A 67 -16.48 0.24 2.60
N THR A 68 -17.52 0.65 1.88
CA THR A 68 -17.58 1.94 1.20
C THR A 68 -17.55 3.09 2.20
N ALA A 69 -18.30 2.99 3.31
CA ALA A 69 -18.30 4.01 4.36
C ALA A 69 -16.94 4.12 5.07
N LEU A 70 -16.31 2.99 5.40
CA LEU A 70 -14.98 2.96 6.01
C LEU A 70 -13.92 3.55 5.07
N LEU A 71 -13.94 3.18 3.79
CA LEU A 71 -13.02 3.73 2.79
C LEU A 71 -13.25 5.23 2.60
N ALA A 72 -14.52 5.66 2.47
CA ALA A 72 -14.86 7.07 2.32
C ALA A 72 -14.43 7.87 3.55
N LEU A 73 -14.67 7.36 4.77
CA LEU A 73 -14.21 7.99 6.01
C LEU A 73 -12.68 8.07 6.06
N ALA A 74 -11.99 6.98 5.75
CA ALA A 74 -10.54 6.93 5.72
C ALA A 74 -9.98 7.97 4.73
N LEU A 75 -10.55 8.07 3.52
CA LEU A 75 -10.15 9.08 2.54
C LEU A 75 -10.48 10.51 3.05
N LEU A 76 -11.69 10.76 3.55
CA LEU A 76 -12.08 12.09 4.02
C LEU A 76 -11.22 12.61 5.17
N VAL A 77 -10.70 11.72 6.02
CA VAL A 77 -9.83 12.09 7.15
C VAL A 77 -8.35 12.07 6.76
N LEU A 78 -7.87 10.99 6.13
CA LEU A 78 -6.44 10.82 5.85
C LEU A 78 -5.95 11.73 4.73
N LEU A 79 -6.75 11.97 3.68
CA LEU A 79 -6.30 12.79 2.55
C LEU A 79 -5.96 14.24 2.95
N PRO A 80 -6.81 14.97 3.70
CA PRO A 80 -6.44 16.32 4.15
C PRO A 80 -5.26 16.31 5.13
N LEU A 81 -5.18 15.34 6.03
CA LEU A 81 -4.06 15.22 6.96
C LEU A 81 -2.73 14.96 6.25
N LEU A 82 -2.71 14.02 5.30
CA LEU A 82 -1.54 13.73 4.48
C LEU A 82 -1.19 14.90 3.57
N TRP A 83 -2.19 15.63 3.09
CA TRP A 83 -1.98 16.83 2.29
C TRP A 83 -1.22 17.89 3.06
N GLU A 84 -1.67 18.23 4.28
CA GLU A 84 -0.96 19.16 5.16
C GLU A 84 0.46 18.67 5.43
N GLN A 85 0.62 17.39 5.74
CA GLN A 85 1.92 16.76 5.99
C GLN A 85 2.88 16.84 4.79
N VAL A 86 2.38 16.70 3.56
CA VAL A 86 3.20 16.85 2.35
C VAL A 86 3.62 18.29 2.13
N GLN A 87 2.73 19.27 2.38
CA GLN A 87 3.12 20.69 2.34
C GLN A 87 4.18 20.99 3.40
N TYR A 88 4.00 20.48 4.63
CA TYR A 88 4.99 20.60 5.69
C TYR A 88 6.33 19.96 5.31
N LEU A 89 6.35 18.81 4.65
CA LEU A 89 7.58 18.18 4.16
C LEU A 89 8.33 19.12 3.20
N ILE A 90 7.61 19.78 2.29
CA ILE A 90 8.20 20.67 1.29
C ILE A 90 8.73 21.96 1.92
N ASP A 91 8.05 22.43 2.98
CA ASP A 91 8.50 23.53 3.83
C ASP A 91 9.65 23.17 4.77
N TRP A 92 9.80 21.88 5.06
CA TRP A 92 10.88 21.34 5.87
C TRP A 92 12.13 21.02 5.05
N LEU A 93 12.03 20.74 3.74
CA LEU A 93 13.16 20.45 2.85
C LEU A 93 14.33 21.46 2.93
N PRO A 94 14.11 22.79 2.95
CA PRO A 94 15.20 23.74 3.14
C PRO A 94 15.94 23.57 4.47
N ARG A 95 15.24 23.20 5.55
CA ARG A 95 15.87 22.92 6.86
C ARG A 95 16.74 21.67 6.80
N LEU A 96 16.32 20.66 6.05
CA LEU A 96 17.15 19.49 5.78
C LEU A 96 18.41 19.88 5.00
N ALA A 97 18.28 20.69 3.94
CA ALA A 97 19.43 21.12 3.15
C ALA A 97 20.45 21.90 3.99
N THR A 98 20.00 22.86 4.81
CA THR A 98 20.90 23.62 5.70
C THR A 98 21.53 22.76 6.77
N TRP A 99 20.82 21.77 7.32
CA TRP A 99 21.40 20.79 8.25
C TRP A 99 22.45 19.90 7.56
N VAL A 100 22.19 19.46 6.33
CA VAL A 100 23.16 18.65 5.56
C VAL A 100 24.43 19.45 5.30
N THR A 101 24.34 20.69 4.82
CA THR A 101 25.53 21.51 4.52
C THR A 101 26.21 22.04 5.77
N GLY A 102 25.47 22.37 6.82
CA GLY A 102 25.99 23.01 8.03
C GLY A 102 26.50 22.04 9.10
N ILE A 103 25.95 20.81 9.15
CA ILE A 103 26.24 19.84 10.22
C ILE A 103 26.71 18.51 9.64
N ALA A 104 25.94 17.91 8.73
CA ALA A 104 26.22 16.54 8.28
C ALA A 104 27.51 16.44 7.45
N ILE A 105 27.67 17.28 6.43
CA ILE A 105 28.86 17.30 5.57
C ILE A 105 30.12 17.59 6.42
N PRO A 106 30.20 18.68 7.20
CA PRO A 106 31.39 18.94 8.02
C PRO A 106 31.73 17.81 9.00
N TRP A 107 30.72 17.15 9.59
CA TRP A 107 30.94 16.00 10.46
C TRP A 107 31.54 14.80 9.72
N ILE A 108 31.07 14.52 8.49
CA ILE A 108 31.60 13.46 7.63
C ILE A 108 33.05 13.80 7.21
N GLU A 109 33.30 15.01 6.72
CA GLU A 109 34.62 15.44 6.26
C GLU A 109 35.64 15.37 7.40
N HIS A 110 35.27 15.81 8.61
CA HIS A 110 36.13 15.71 9.79
C HIS A 110 36.38 14.25 10.22
N ARG A 111 35.36 13.39 10.18
CA ARG A 111 35.48 12.00 10.64
C ARG A 111 36.23 11.10 9.65
N PHE A 112 36.00 11.28 8.36
CA PHE A 112 36.49 10.39 7.31
C PHE A 112 37.61 11.01 6.47
N ARG A 113 37.92 12.30 6.62
CA ARG A 113 38.96 13.05 5.89
C ARG A 113 38.78 12.97 4.36
N VAL A 114 37.54 13.11 3.91
CA VAL A 114 37.16 13.15 2.48
C VAL A 114 36.52 14.50 2.21
N ASP A 115 36.82 15.14 1.07
CA ASP A 115 36.13 16.36 0.63
C ASP A 115 34.85 15.99 -0.14
N VAL A 116 33.70 16.23 0.47
CA VAL A 116 32.38 15.84 -0.07
C VAL A 116 31.59 17.08 -0.50
N SER A 117 31.88 18.23 0.09
CA SER A 117 31.24 19.53 -0.16
C SER A 117 31.23 19.97 -1.63
N HIS A 118 32.19 19.54 -2.46
CA HIS A 118 32.23 19.90 -3.88
C HIS A 118 31.24 19.10 -4.75
N TYR A 119 30.82 17.92 -4.31
CA TYR A 119 30.02 16.99 -5.12
C TYR A 119 28.54 16.97 -4.75
N VAL A 120 28.16 17.58 -3.63
CA VAL A 120 26.81 17.55 -3.10
C VAL A 120 26.31 18.97 -2.92
N ASP A 121 25.33 19.37 -3.74
CA ASP A 121 24.56 20.59 -3.56
C ASP A 121 23.10 20.24 -3.22
N PRO A 122 22.76 20.12 -1.93
CA PRO A 122 21.39 19.85 -1.50
C PRO A 122 20.43 20.98 -1.87
N SER A 123 20.93 22.21 -2.04
CA SER A 123 20.08 23.38 -2.32
C SER A 123 19.49 23.31 -3.73
N TYR A 124 20.29 22.87 -4.72
CA TYR A 124 19.80 22.59 -6.07
C TYR A 124 18.67 21.55 -6.09
N LEU A 125 18.80 20.45 -5.33
CA LEU A 125 17.75 19.43 -5.25
C LEU A 125 16.47 19.96 -4.61
N VAL A 126 16.59 20.76 -3.54
CA VAL A 126 15.43 21.38 -2.90
C VAL A 126 14.74 22.36 -3.83
N GLU A 127 15.49 23.19 -4.56
CA GLU A 127 14.94 24.11 -5.56
C GLU A 127 14.24 23.36 -6.70
N LEU A 128 14.81 22.26 -7.19
CA LEU A 128 14.19 21.43 -8.22
C LEU A 128 12.86 20.82 -7.75
N ILE A 129 12.83 20.26 -6.53
CA ILE A 129 11.61 19.68 -5.95
C ILE A 129 10.55 20.77 -5.74
N ARG A 130 10.93 21.93 -5.18
CA ARG A 130 10.01 23.05 -4.94
C ARG A 130 9.50 23.67 -6.24
N GLY A 131 10.37 23.83 -7.23
CA GLY A 131 10.03 24.35 -8.55
C GLY A 131 8.98 23.48 -9.22
N HIS A 132 9.21 22.16 -9.28
CA HIS A 132 8.22 21.22 -9.83
C HIS A 132 6.94 21.14 -8.98
N TRP A 133 7.02 21.27 -7.67
CA TRP A 133 5.83 21.28 -6.81
C TRP A 133 4.94 22.50 -7.05
N ALA A 134 5.57 23.69 -7.13
CA ALA A 134 4.88 24.95 -7.37
C ALA A 134 4.30 25.02 -8.79
N GLU A 135 5.05 24.55 -9.79
CA GLU A 135 4.62 24.48 -11.19
C GLU A 135 3.48 23.47 -11.39
N ALA A 136 3.51 22.36 -10.64
CA ALA A 136 2.41 21.39 -10.60
C ALA A 136 1.19 21.89 -9.81
N GLY A 137 1.17 23.11 -9.25
CA GLY A 137 0.05 23.59 -8.43
C GLY A 137 -0.33 22.65 -7.27
N GLY A 138 0.59 21.77 -6.84
CA GLY A 138 0.36 20.65 -5.95
C GLY A 138 -0.38 19.43 -6.56
N PHE A 139 -0.97 18.56 -5.72
CA PHE A 139 -1.73 17.38 -6.15
C PHE A 139 -2.86 17.73 -7.14
N ALA A 140 -3.38 18.96 -7.08
CA ALA A 140 -4.41 19.45 -7.97
C ALA A 140 -3.97 19.49 -9.44
N ALA A 141 -2.77 19.96 -9.82
CA ALA A 141 -2.34 19.87 -11.21
C ALA A 141 -1.61 18.56 -11.55
N LEU A 142 -1.25 17.72 -10.58
CA LEU A 142 -0.86 16.34 -10.87
C LEU A 142 -2.08 15.49 -11.30
N VAL A 143 -3.23 15.69 -10.63
CA VAL A 143 -4.51 15.12 -11.03
C VAL A 143 -5.04 15.86 -12.26
N LEU A 144 -5.22 17.19 -12.22
CA LEU A 144 -5.87 17.98 -13.28
C LEU A 144 -4.98 18.26 -14.50
N GLY A 145 -3.67 18.40 -14.33
CA GLY A 145 -2.70 18.67 -15.41
C GLY A 145 -2.30 17.42 -16.20
N GLY A 146 -2.33 16.24 -15.57
CA GLY A 146 -2.33 14.95 -16.29
C GLY A 146 -3.64 14.72 -17.06
N ILE A 147 -4.75 15.27 -16.54
CA ILE A 147 -6.10 15.18 -17.11
C ILE A 147 -6.29 16.10 -18.34
N THR A 148 -5.69 17.28 -18.38
CA THR A 148 -5.92 18.26 -19.46
C THR A 148 -5.26 17.92 -20.80
N ASN A 149 -4.20 17.10 -20.81
CA ASN A 149 -3.52 16.73 -22.05
C ASN A 149 -4.16 15.52 -22.78
N SER A 150 -5.11 14.81 -22.15
CA SER A 150 -5.83 13.73 -22.83
C SER A 150 -7.20 13.45 -22.17
N GLY A 151 -8.29 13.96 -22.76
CA GLY A 151 -9.66 13.68 -22.27
C GLY A 151 -9.98 12.18 -22.17
N LEU A 152 -9.30 11.35 -22.98
CA LEU A 152 -9.35 9.89 -22.89
C LEU A 152 -8.74 9.34 -21.58
N ALA A 153 -7.66 9.94 -21.08
CA ALA A 153 -7.04 9.53 -19.81
C ALA A 153 -7.95 9.86 -18.61
N MET A 154 -8.60 11.03 -18.62
CA MET A 154 -9.59 11.39 -17.59
C MET A 154 -10.77 10.43 -17.58
N PHE A 155 -11.31 10.12 -18.76
CA PHE A 155 -12.38 9.14 -18.87
C PHE A 155 -11.93 7.76 -18.37
N ALA A 156 -10.72 7.32 -18.70
CA ALA A 156 -10.18 6.04 -18.23
C ALA A 156 -10.05 5.99 -16.69
N ILE A 157 -9.58 7.06 -16.05
CA ILE A 157 -9.48 7.14 -14.58
C ILE A 157 -10.88 7.10 -13.95
N LEU A 158 -11.81 7.95 -14.42
CA LEU A 158 -13.17 8.00 -13.91
C LEU A 158 -13.89 6.67 -14.10
N ALA A 159 -13.73 6.04 -15.28
CA ALA A 159 -14.27 4.72 -15.56
C ALA A 159 -13.69 3.68 -14.59
N ASN A 160 -12.37 3.66 -14.36
CA ASN A 160 -11.76 2.73 -13.40
C ASN A 160 -12.26 2.95 -11.97
N VAL A 161 -12.28 4.20 -11.49
CA VAL A 161 -12.75 4.55 -10.14
C VAL A 161 -14.22 4.19 -9.95
N ALA A 162 -15.06 4.37 -10.98
CA ALA A 162 -16.47 3.98 -10.94
C ALA A 162 -16.68 2.46 -11.09
N LEU A 163 -15.85 1.78 -11.89
CA LEU A 163 -15.95 0.34 -12.11
C LEU A 163 -15.58 -0.46 -10.87
N VAL A 164 -14.56 -0.04 -10.12
CA VAL A 164 -14.11 -0.77 -8.92
C VAL A 164 -15.24 -1.06 -7.93
N PRO A 165 -16.02 -0.08 -7.42
CA PRO A 165 -17.10 -0.36 -6.48
C PRO A 165 -18.21 -1.22 -7.11
N VAL A 166 -18.56 -0.99 -8.38
CA VAL A 166 -19.56 -1.80 -9.09
C VAL A 166 -19.12 -3.25 -9.17
N LEU A 167 -17.91 -3.51 -9.65
CA LEU A 167 -17.35 -4.86 -9.77
C LEU A 167 -17.18 -5.52 -8.40
N THR A 168 -16.76 -4.77 -7.36
CA THR A 168 -16.63 -5.30 -6.00
C THR A 168 -17.98 -5.77 -5.48
N PHE A 169 -19.06 -5.02 -5.72
CA PHE A 169 -20.41 -5.43 -5.36
C PHE A 169 -20.80 -6.75 -6.04
N TYR A 170 -20.55 -6.88 -7.35
CA TYR A 170 -20.82 -8.12 -8.08
C TYR A 170 -19.96 -9.29 -7.60
N PHE A 171 -18.66 -9.07 -7.34
CA PHE A 171 -17.78 -10.11 -6.81
C PHE A 171 -18.22 -10.56 -5.42
N LEU A 172 -18.60 -9.66 -4.50
CA LEU A 172 -19.17 -10.04 -3.20
C LEU A 172 -20.46 -10.84 -3.36
N ARG A 173 -21.34 -10.41 -4.27
CA ARG A 173 -22.64 -11.06 -4.47
C ARG A 173 -22.52 -12.44 -5.08
N ASP A 174 -21.68 -12.59 -6.10
CA ASP A 174 -21.69 -13.77 -6.97
C ASP A 174 -20.44 -14.64 -6.76
N TRP A 175 -19.63 -14.38 -5.71
CA TRP A 175 -18.38 -15.10 -5.43
C TRP A 175 -18.52 -16.62 -5.54
N ASP A 176 -19.48 -17.21 -4.81
CA ASP A 176 -19.69 -18.66 -4.79
C ASP A 176 -20.10 -19.22 -6.15
N VAL A 177 -20.95 -18.49 -6.86
CA VAL A 177 -21.40 -18.85 -8.22
C VAL A 177 -20.22 -18.82 -9.20
N ILE A 178 -19.31 -17.85 -9.05
CA ILE A 178 -18.10 -17.76 -9.88
C ILE A 178 -17.19 -18.96 -9.60
N ILE A 179 -16.94 -19.29 -8.33
CA ILE A 179 -16.10 -20.43 -7.93
C ILE A 179 -16.72 -21.75 -8.40
N GLU A 180 -18.03 -21.94 -8.25
CA GLU A 180 -18.74 -23.13 -8.73
C GLU A 180 -18.63 -23.29 -10.26
N LYS A 181 -18.81 -22.21 -11.01
CA LYS A 181 -18.64 -22.22 -12.48
C LYS A 181 -17.21 -22.56 -12.88
N ILE A 182 -16.20 -22.02 -12.19
CA ILE A 182 -14.79 -22.34 -12.44
C ILE A 182 -14.55 -23.83 -12.15
N ALA A 183 -15.08 -24.35 -11.04
CA ALA A 183 -14.99 -25.77 -10.70
C ALA A 183 -15.64 -26.67 -11.77
N GLY A 184 -16.76 -26.23 -12.37
CA GLY A 184 -17.43 -26.92 -13.46
C GLY A 184 -16.64 -27.03 -14.77
N LEU A 185 -15.63 -26.17 -14.97
CA LEU A 185 -14.73 -26.23 -16.14
C LEU A 185 -13.59 -27.26 -15.95
N LEU A 186 -13.38 -27.76 -14.74
CA LEU A 186 -12.28 -28.69 -14.44
C LEU A 186 -12.63 -30.13 -14.86
N PRO A 187 -11.65 -30.90 -15.37
CA PRO A 187 -11.83 -32.33 -15.59
C PRO A 187 -12.21 -33.05 -14.28
N ARG A 188 -13.23 -33.93 -14.35
CA ARG A 188 -13.74 -34.68 -13.19
C ARG A 188 -12.67 -35.39 -12.35
N PRO A 189 -11.62 -36.02 -12.93
CA PRO A 189 -10.59 -36.68 -12.14
C PRO A 189 -9.76 -35.73 -11.26
N SER A 190 -9.55 -34.50 -11.72
CA SER A 190 -8.74 -33.49 -11.01
C SER A 190 -9.54 -32.63 -10.02
N LEU A 191 -10.87 -32.61 -10.15
CA LEU A 191 -11.74 -31.73 -9.36
C LEU A 191 -11.51 -31.85 -7.83
N PRO A 192 -11.43 -33.06 -7.22
CA PRO A 192 -11.22 -33.17 -5.77
C PRO A 192 -9.87 -32.58 -5.34
N THR A 193 -8.82 -32.81 -6.12
CA THR A 193 -7.47 -32.30 -5.84
C THR A 193 -7.42 -30.78 -5.97
N VAL A 194 -7.92 -30.23 -7.07
CA VAL A 194 -7.91 -28.78 -7.31
C VAL A 194 -8.77 -28.04 -6.28
N SER A 195 -9.96 -28.55 -5.95
CA SER A 195 -10.84 -27.95 -4.95
C SER A 195 -10.19 -27.95 -3.56
N LYS A 196 -9.51 -29.04 -3.17
CA LYS A 196 -8.78 -29.11 -1.91
C LYS A 196 -7.66 -28.06 -1.87
N LEU A 197 -6.78 -28.05 -2.88
CA LEU A 197 -5.69 -27.07 -2.95
C LEU A 197 -6.22 -25.62 -2.98
N ALA A 198 -7.28 -25.35 -3.72
CA ALA A 198 -7.89 -24.01 -3.77
C ALA A 198 -8.39 -23.58 -2.39
N SER A 199 -9.02 -24.47 -1.63
CA SER A 199 -9.47 -24.17 -0.26
C SER A 199 -8.31 -23.93 0.71
N GLU A 200 -7.22 -24.70 0.62
CA GLU A 200 -6.02 -24.51 1.44
C GLU A 200 -5.35 -23.17 1.13
N VAL A 201 -5.19 -22.84 -0.16
CA VAL A 201 -4.66 -21.54 -0.61
C VAL A 201 -5.56 -20.40 -0.15
N ASN A 202 -6.88 -20.54 -0.27
CA ASN A 202 -7.84 -19.54 0.17
C ASN A 202 -7.75 -19.27 1.68
N LEU A 203 -7.58 -20.30 2.50
CA LEU A 203 -7.41 -20.17 3.94
C LEU A 203 -6.09 -19.45 4.27
N VAL A 204 -4.96 -19.90 3.71
CA VAL A 204 -3.64 -19.31 3.99
C VAL A 204 -3.57 -17.87 3.52
N LEU A 205 -3.99 -17.57 2.28
CA LEU A 205 -4.05 -16.21 1.78
C LEU A 205 -4.99 -15.36 2.63
N GLY A 206 -6.16 -15.90 3.00
CA GLY A 206 -7.19 -15.23 3.79
C GLY A 206 -6.67 -14.75 5.14
N HIS A 207 -5.94 -15.61 5.83
CA HIS A 207 -5.27 -15.27 7.09
C HIS A 207 -4.15 -14.27 6.87
N PHE A 208 -3.28 -14.49 5.87
CA PHE A 208 -2.15 -13.61 5.57
C PHE A 208 -2.59 -12.18 5.25
N ILE A 209 -3.52 -11.97 4.31
CA ILE A 209 -3.94 -10.61 3.91
C ILE A 209 -4.59 -9.85 5.07
N ARG A 210 -5.41 -10.53 5.89
CA ARG A 210 -6.04 -9.91 7.06
C ARG A 210 -5.04 -9.60 8.17
N GLY A 211 -4.11 -10.52 8.42
CA GLY A 211 -3.00 -10.31 9.34
C GLY A 211 -2.18 -9.11 8.91
N GLN A 212 -1.77 -9.07 7.63
CA GLN A 212 -0.94 -8.00 7.10
C GLN A 212 -1.64 -6.64 7.10
N LEU A 213 -2.91 -6.56 6.69
CA LEU A 213 -3.66 -5.32 6.78
C LEU A 213 -3.78 -4.82 8.22
N SER A 214 -4.00 -5.73 9.18
CA SER A 214 -4.06 -5.39 10.60
C SER A 214 -2.70 -4.90 11.11
N VAL A 215 -1.61 -5.54 10.70
CA VAL A 215 -0.23 -5.12 11.01
C VAL A 215 0.05 -3.73 10.47
N MET A 216 -0.27 -3.47 9.20
CA MET A 216 -0.03 -2.17 8.54
C MET A 216 -0.78 -1.04 9.25
N VAL A 217 -2.05 -1.26 9.60
CA VAL A 217 -2.88 -0.28 10.32
C VAL A 217 -2.37 -0.09 11.76
N ALA A 218 -2.06 -1.17 12.47
CA ALA A 218 -1.58 -1.12 13.85
C ALA A 218 -0.22 -0.41 13.94
N LEU A 219 0.76 -0.80 13.12
CA LEU A 219 2.07 -0.17 13.07
C LEU A 219 1.97 1.29 12.61
N GLY A 220 1.17 1.57 11.58
CA GLY A 220 0.94 2.93 11.12
C GLY A 220 0.39 3.82 12.23
N ALA A 221 -0.58 3.34 13.00
CA ALA A 221 -1.13 4.07 14.15
C ALA A 221 -0.13 4.23 15.28
N VAL A 222 0.58 3.16 15.67
CA VAL A 222 1.60 3.20 16.74
C VAL A 222 2.72 4.17 16.40
N TYR A 223 3.23 4.13 15.16
CA TYR A 223 4.30 5.02 14.73
C TYR A 223 3.81 6.46 14.57
N ALA A 224 2.63 6.68 13.98
CA ALA A 224 2.08 8.02 13.83
C ALA A 224 1.83 8.69 15.20
N VAL A 225 1.14 8.00 16.11
CA VAL A 225 0.83 8.51 17.45
C VAL A 225 2.09 8.63 18.30
N GLY A 226 2.98 7.63 18.23
CA GLY A 226 4.23 7.64 18.97
C GLY A 226 5.15 8.79 18.57
N LEU A 227 5.37 8.99 17.26
CA LEU A 227 6.21 10.09 16.77
C LEU A 227 5.55 11.46 16.99
N TRP A 228 4.22 11.55 16.87
CA TRP A 228 3.47 12.75 17.23
C TRP A 228 3.63 13.08 18.73
N ALA A 229 3.56 12.09 19.62
CA ALA A 229 3.76 12.28 21.06
C ALA A 229 5.20 12.68 21.42
N VAL A 230 6.19 12.27 20.63
CA VAL A 230 7.58 12.74 20.74
C VAL A 230 7.73 14.20 20.26
N GLY A 231 6.75 14.75 19.53
CA GLY A 231 6.77 16.11 19.02
C GLY A 231 7.40 16.26 17.63
N LEU A 232 7.54 15.17 16.86
CA LEU A 232 8.03 15.23 15.49
C LEU A 232 6.99 15.82 14.53
N GLU A 233 7.35 16.91 13.83
CA GLU A 233 6.47 17.61 12.88
C GLU A 233 5.96 16.66 11.78
N LEU A 234 6.86 15.83 11.24
CA LEU A 234 6.58 14.84 10.19
C LEU A 234 6.12 13.48 10.74
N GLY A 235 5.82 13.39 12.04
CA GLY A 235 5.55 12.11 12.72
C GLY A 235 4.37 11.33 12.10
N LEU A 236 3.30 12.02 11.73
CA LEU A 236 2.13 11.41 11.08
C LEU A 236 2.48 10.85 9.70
N LEU A 237 3.20 11.62 8.87
CA LEU A 237 3.61 11.17 7.53
C LEU A 237 4.53 9.96 7.61
N ILE A 238 5.54 10.03 8.48
CA ILE A 238 6.51 8.95 8.67
C ILE A 238 5.80 7.70 9.18
N GLY A 239 4.90 7.84 10.16
CA GLY A 239 4.11 6.74 10.68
C GLY A 239 3.22 6.09 9.62
N PHE A 240 2.52 6.90 8.82
CA PHE A 240 1.70 6.42 7.71
C PHE A 240 2.51 5.64 6.67
N VAL A 241 3.63 6.22 6.19
CA VAL A 241 4.50 5.57 5.20
C VAL A 241 5.13 4.30 5.76
N ALA A 242 5.61 4.34 7.01
CA ALA A 242 6.16 3.17 7.69
C ALA A 242 5.11 2.05 7.77
N GLY A 243 3.89 2.34 8.23
CA GLY A 243 2.80 1.37 8.30
C GLY A 243 2.40 0.80 6.94
N LEU A 244 2.34 1.64 5.89
CA LEU A 244 2.04 1.20 4.53
C LEU A 244 3.14 0.27 3.97
N VAL A 245 4.40 0.63 4.17
CA VAL A 245 5.54 -0.15 3.67
C VAL A 245 5.82 -1.40 4.51
N SER A 246 5.27 -1.47 5.73
CA SER A 246 5.26 -2.69 6.56
C SER A 246 4.49 -3.86 5.93
N PHE A 247 3.89 -3.72 4.74
CA PHE A 247 3.46 -4.88 3.95
C PHE A 247 4.60 -5.90 3.74
N VAL A 248 5.84 -5.41 3.66
CA VAL A 248 7.04 -6.25 3.70
C VAL A 248 7.60 -6.24 5.13
N PRO A 249 7.81 -7.41 5.77
CA PRO A 249 8.35 -7.50 7.13
C PRO A 249 9.64 -6.69 7.30
N TYR A 250 9.77 -5.99 8.42
CA TYR A 250 10.89 -5.11 8.80
C TYR A 250 11.13 -3.90 7.90
N LEU A 251 10.62 -3.88 6.67
CA LEU A 251 10.88 -2.80 5.71
C LEU A 251 10.25 -1.49 6.20
N GLY A 252 9.01 -1.53 6.67
CA GLY A 252 8.33 -0.35 7.20
C GLY A 252 9.05 0.25 8.41
N ALA A 253 9.56 -0.60 9.30
CA ALA A 253 10.36 -0.16 10.45
C ALA A 253 11.69 0.46 10.04
N PHE A 254 12.39 -0.15 9.07
CA PHE A 254 13.65 0.39 8.56
C PHE A 254 13.45 1.75 7.88
N VAL A 255 12.48 1.85 6.96
CA VAL A 255 12.17 3.09 6.24
C VAL A 255 11.68 4.15 7.22
N GLY A 256 10.76 3.80 8.12
CA GLY A 256 10.22 4.70 9.13
C GLY A 256 11.28 5.20 10.10
N LEU A 257 12.11 4.30 10.64
CA LEU A 257 13.15 4.65 11.60
C LEU A 257 14.20 5.55 10.95
N SER A 258 14.62 5.22 9.73
CA SER A 258 15.58 6.05 8.98
C SER A 258 15.05 7.46 8.78
N ALA A 259 13.79 7.60 8.32
CA ALA A 259 13.15 8.90 8.15
C ALA A 259 12.99 9.65 9.49
N ALA A 260 12.56 8.97 10.55
CA ALA A 260 12.36 9.57 11.86
C ALA A 260 13.67 10.02 12.52
N VAL A 261 14.74 9.25 12.38
CA VAL A 261 16.08 9.62 12.89
C VAL A 261 16.56 10.88 12.18
N ILE A 262 16.47 10.94 10.85
CA ILE A 262 16.85 12.14 10.09
C ILE A 262 15.99 13.33 10.54
N ALA A 263 14.67 13.15 10.61
CA ALA A 263 13.74 14.20 11.02
C ALA A 263 14.08 14.75 12.43
N THR A 264 14.37 13.87 13.40
CA THR A 264 14.70 14.28 14.77
C THR A 264 16.05 14.97 14.86
N LEU A 265 17.06 14.52 14.10
CA LEU A 265 18.39 15.14 14.08
C LEU A 265 18.36 16.55 13.50
N VAL A 266 17.50 16.78 12.50
CA VAL A 266 17.29 18.09 11.89
C VAL A 266 16.44 19.00 12.78
N GLN A 267 15.38 18.46 13.40
CA GLN A 267 14.41 19.25 14.16
C GLN A 267 14.90 19.60 15.58
N HIS A 268 15.42 18.62 16.33
CA HIS A 268 15.80 18.79 17.73
C HIS A 268 17.32 18.71 17.95
N GLY A 269 17.98 17.76 17.29
CA GLY A 269 19.44 17.59 17.37
C GLY A 269 19.96 17.07 18.72
N ASP A 270 19.10 16.61 19.61
CA ASP A 270 19.45 16.12 20.94
C ASP A 270 19.30 14.59 21.09
N LEU A 271 20.02 14.04 22.08
CA LEU A 271 20.03 12.60 22.33
C LEU A 271 18.72 12.09 22.93
N LEU A 272 17.94 12.96 23.61
CA LEU A 272 16.70 12.55 24.26
C LEU A 272 15.62 12.24 23.22
N HIS A 273 15.36 13.12 22.26
CA HIS A 273 14.38 12.84 21.20
C HIS A 273 14.83 11.66 20.32
N LEU A 274 16.14 11.49 20.10
CA LEU A 274 16.66 10.30 19.40
C LEU A 274 16.35 9.01 20.17
N ALA A 275 16.58 8.99 21.48
CA ALA A 275 16.24 7.84 22.33
C ALA A 275 14.73 7.57 22.36
N LEU A 276 13.89 8.61 22.39
CA LEU A 276 12.44 8.48 22.32
C LEU A 276 11.97 7.90 20.98
N VAL A 277 12.51 8.36 19.85
CA VAL A 277 12.23 7.80 18.53
C VAL A 277 12.59 6.31 18.48
N LEU A 278 13.80 5.96 18.94
CA LEU A 278 14.22 4.56 19.04
C LEU A 278 13.29 3.74 19.94
N GLY A 279 12.80 4.33 21.03
CA GLY A 279 11.79 3.74 21.90
C GLY A 279 10.47 3.44 21.18
N VAL A 280 9.94 4.40 20.42
CA VAL A 280 8.71 4.22 19.62
C VAL A 280 8.87 3.08 18.61
N PHE A 281 9.97 3.05 17.87
CA PHE A 281 10.23 1.97 16.90
C PHE A 281 10.45 0.62 17.57
N SER A 282 11.14 0.58 18.71
CA SER A 282 11.33 -0.64 19.50
C SER A 282 10.00 -1.20 20.02
N ILE A 283 9.11 -0.33 20.51
CA ILE A 283 7.75 -0.72 20.93
C ILE A 283 6.98 -1.27 19.73
N GLY A 284 6.96 -0.57 18.60
CA GLY A 284 6.26 -1.06 17.41
C GLY A 284 6.81 -2.39 16.90
N GLN A 285 8.14 -2.58 16.92
CA GLN A 285 8.76 -3.85 16.56
C GLN A 285 8.46 -4.99 17.53
N ALA A 286 8.37 -4.69 18.83
CA ALA A 286 7.92 -5.66 19.81
C ALA A 286 6.44 -6.03 19.60
N LEU A 287 5.58 -5.05 19.29
CA LEU A 287 4.18 -5.31 18.95
C LEU A 287 4.07 -6.18 17.69
N GLU A 288 4.84 -5.87 16.65
CA GLU A 288 4.91 -6.69 15.44
C GLU A 288 5.31 -8.13 15.80
N SER A 289 6.48 -8.31 16.40
CA SER A 289 7.09 -9.62 16.64
C SER A 289 6.33 -10.50 17.64
N PHE A 290 5.77 -9.91 18.71
CA PHE A 290 5.16 -10.67 19.82
C PHE A 290 3.63 -10.73 19.76
N ILE A 291 2.97 -9.73 19.16
CA ILE A 291 1.50 -9.63 19.19
C ILE A 291 0.90 -9.77 17.80
N LEU A 292 1.55 -9.32 16.73
CA LEU A 292 0.92 -9.27 15.42
C LEU A 292 1.33 -10.43 14.50
N THR A 293 2.58 -10.88 14.56
CA THR A 293 3.10 -11.98 13.73
C THR A 293 2.74 -13.42 14.20
N PRO A 294 2.43 -13.75 15.48
CA PRO A 294 2.27 -15.16 15.87
C PRO A 294 0.99 -15.89 15.41
N TRP A 295 0.25 -15.43 14.39
CA TRP A 295 -0.99 -16.06 13.91
C TRP A 295 -1.18 -16.00 12.40
#